data_AF-A0A420XPM9-F1
#
_entry.id   AF-A0A420XPM9-F1
#
_cell.length_a   1.000
_cell.length_b   1.000
_cell.length_c   1.000
_cell.angle_alpha   90.00
_cell.angle_beta   90.00
_cell.angle_gamma   90.00
#
_symmetry.space_group_name_H-M   'P 1'
#
loop_
_entity.id
_entity.type
_entity.pdbx_description
1 polymer ?
#
loop_
_entity_poly.entity_id
_entity_poly.type
_entity_poly.pdbx_seq_one_letter_code
_entity_poly.pdbx_strand_id
1 'polypeptide(L)'
;MTETGRMSWGSERIVEVARAYRRHDALLRGSREQRLAAFDGPDLWAEDLVYEESSAGTLPVEVVDAMLHDPDGDAEFRSSVAAGPLERLLHAQPAAYAGAILERTGRDPLWVEALAGVWLDRMAWGQLAEDMRRHLPEPPPEIAASKKDKRSRRPSKRQHPHGHQPRLPPPHD
;
A
#
# COMPACT_ATOMS: atom_id res chain seq x y z
N MET A 1 32.34 -12.42 9.05
CA MET A 1 32.09 -11.49 7.93
C MET A 1 31.30 -12.27 6.90
N THR A 2 29.97 -12.23 6.99
CA THR A 2 29.09 -12.85 5.99
C THR A 2 29.09 -11.95 4.76
N GLU A 3 29.64 -12.43 3.65
CA GLU A 3 29.35 -11.87 2.33
C GLU A 3 27.85 -11.92 2.14
N THR A 4 27.18 -10.79 2.32
CA THR A 4 25.84 -10.58 1.80
C THR A 4 25.99 -10.57 0.29
N GLY A 5 25.87 -11.75 -0.33
CA GLY A 5 25.87 -11.92 -1.76
C GLY A 5 24.73 -11.09 -2.33
N ARG A 6 25.03 -9.86 -2.74
CA ARG A 6 24.06 -8.96 -3.36
C ARG A 6 23.53 -9.70 -4.58
N MET A 7 22.23 -9.98 -4.60
CA MET A 7 21.59 -10.66 -5.71
C MET A 7 21.90 -9.89 -7.00
N SER A 8 22.39 -10.59 -8.02
CA SER A 8 22.69 -9.96 -9.30
C SER A 8 21.42 -9.92 -10.16
N TRP A 9 21.06 -8.72 -10.61
CA TRP A 9 19.89 -8.50 -11.46
C TRP A 9 20.25 -8.75 -12.93
N GLY A 10 19.92 -9.94 -13.42
CA GLY A 10 19.93 -10.27 -14.85
C GLY A 10 18.56 -10.06 -15.50
N SER A 11 18.54 -9.90 -16.82
CA SER A 11 17.29 -9.72 -17.60
C SER A 11 16.30 -10.89 -17.40
N GLU A 12 16.80 -12.13 -17.30
CA GLU A 12 15.95 -13.30 -17.03
C GLU A 12 15.27 -13.21 -15.66
N ARG A 13 16.02 -12.79 -14.63
CA ARG A 13 15.50 -12.63 -13.27
C ARG A 13 14.46 -11.53 -13.18
N ILE A 14 14.69 -10.41 -13.87
CA ILE A 14 13.73 -9.30 -13.95
C ILE A 14 12.38 -9.79 -14.51
N VAL A 15 12.41 -10.52 -15.62
CA VAL A 15 11.19 -11.06 -16.24
C VAL A 15 10.54 -12.13 -15.36
N GLU A 16 11.34 -12.97 -14.70
CA GLU A 16 10.84 -13.98 -13.76
C GLU A 16 10.08 -13.34 -12.59
N VAL A 17 10.65 -12.30 -11.98
CA VAL A 17 10.02 -11.55 -10.88
C VAL A 17 8.70 -10.95 -11.33
N ALA A 18 8.68 -10.25 -12.47
CA ALA A 18 7.45 -9.64 -12.99
C ALA A 18 6.34 -10.68 -13.20
N ARG A 19 6.67 -11.83 -13.81
CA ARG A 19 5.70 -12.91 -14.04
C ARG A 19 5.21 -13.56 -12.75
N ALA A 20 6.10 -13.81 -11.79
CA ALA A 20 5.74 -14.37 -10.50
C ALA A 20 4.84 -13.40 -9.72
N TYR A 21 5.20 -12.11 -9.70
CA TYR A 21 4.38 -11.07 -9.09
C TYR A 21 2.97 -11.01 -9.70
N ARG A 22 2.86 -11.05 -11.04
CA ARG A 22 1.56 -11.11 -11.72
C ARG A 22 0.74 -12.34 -11.34
N ARG A 23 1.36 -13.53 -11.30
CA ARG A 23 0.66 -14.75 -10.90
C ARG A 23 0.17 -14.69 -9.46
N HIS A 24 0.98 -14.11 -8.56
CA HIS A 24 0.58 -13.86 -7.18
C HIS A 24 -0.64 -12.93 -7.12
N ASP A 25 -0.60 -11.78 -7.81
CA ASP A 25 -1.74 -10.85 -7.89
C ASP A 25 -3.02 -11.50 -8.45
N ALA A 26 -2.90 -12.33 -9.49
CA ALA A 26 -4.05 -13.05 -10.05
C ALA A 26 -4.72 -13.98 -9.02
N LEU A 27 -3.95 -14.59 -8.11
CA LEU A 27 -4.49 -15.38 -7.00
C LEU A 27 -5.21 -14.48 -5.97
N LEU A 28 -4.65 -13.30 -5.67
CA LEU A 28 -5.25 -12.32 -4.76
C LEU A 28 -6.58 -11.76 -5.29
N ARG A 29 -6.77 -11.68 -6.61
CA ARG A 29 -8.04 -11.27 -7.24
C ARG A 29 -9.05 -12.41 -7.38
N GLY A 30 -8.63 -13.65 -7.13
CA GLY A 30 -9.44 -14.85 -7.29
C GLY A 30 -10.46 -15.13 -6.19
N SER A 31 -10.94 -16.37 -6.16
CA SER A 31 -11.82 -16.91 -5.13
C SER A 31 -11.17 -16.83 -3.74
N ARG A 32 -11.97 -17.00 -2.68
CA ARG A 32 -11.42 -17.04 -1.31
C ARG A 32 -10.33 -18.12 -1.17
N GLU A 33 -10.51 -19.28 -1.79
CA GLU A 33 -9.53 -20.37 -1.76
C GLU A 33 -8.24 -19.98 -2.48
N GLN A 34 -8.34 -19.35 -3.66
CA GLN A 34 -7.17 -18.85 -4.39
C GLN A 34 -6.42 -17.79 -3.59
N ARG A 35 -7.13 -16.86 -2.95
CA ARG A 35 -6.51 -15.86 -2.07
C ARG A 35 -5.76 -16.49 -0.90
N LEU A 36 -6.33 -17.52 -0.28
CA LEU A 36 -5.64 -18.24 0.80
C LEU A 36 -4.40 -18.96 0.28
N ALA A 37 -4.48 -19.58 -0.89
CA ALA A 37 -3.35 -20.24 -1.54
C ALA A 37 -2.22 -19.26 -1.92
N ALA A 38 -2.53 -17.97 -2.13
CA ALA A 38 -1.52 -16.95 -2.43
C ALA A 38 -0.51 -16.78 -1.28
N PHE A 39 -0.96 -16.88 -0.01
CA PHE A 39 -0.14 -16.67 1.18
C PHE A 39 0.83 -17.80 1.50
N ASP A 40 0.62 -18.99 0.93
CA ASP A 40 1.54 -20.13 1.02
C ASP A 40 2.03 -20.54 -0.40
N GLY A 41 1.83 -19.66 -1.37
CA GLY A 41 2.00 -19.95 -2.79
C GLY A 41 3.46 -19.85 -3.25
N PRO A 42 3.83 -20.58 -4.32
CA PRO A 42 5.19 -20.58 -4.85
C PRO A 42 5.63 -19.26 -5.48
N ASP A 43 4.73 -18.28 -5.60
CA ASP A 43 5.00 -16.97 -6.20
C ASP A 43 5.04 -15.81 -5.19
N LEU A 44 4.72 -16.06 -3.90
CA LEU A 44 4.76 -15.03 -2.84
C LEU A 44 6.14 -14.39 -2.70
N TRP A 45 7.21 -15.16 -2.92
CA TRP A 45 8.59 -14.67 -2.84
C TRP A 45 8.85 -13.45 -3.75
N ALA A 46 8.12 -13.31 -4.86
CA ALA A 46 8.30 -12.18 -5.76
C ALA A 46 7.71 -10.89 -5.18
N GLU A 47 6.59 -10.98 -4.46
CA GLU A 47 6.04 -9.85 -3.70
C GLU A 47 7.00 -9.43 -2.60
N ASP A 48 7.47 -10.38 -1.79
CA ASP A 48 8.43 -10.13 -0.70
C ASP A 48 9.72 -9.50 -1.23
N LEU A 49 10.28 -10.04 -2.32
CA LEU A 49 11.49 -9.50 -2.95
C LEU A 49 11.28 -8.07 -3.45
N VAL A 50 10.18 -7.81 -4.18
CA VAL A 50 9.87 -6.47 -4.68
C VAL A 50 9.69 -5.50 -3.52
N TYR A 51 9.02 -5.93 -2.45
CA TYR A 51 8.83 -5.12 -1.24
C TYR A 51 10.16 -4.77 -0.55
N GLU A 52 10.99 -5.77 -0.30
CA GLU A 52 12.27 -5.62 0.41
C GLU A 52 13.25 -4.78 -0.39
N GLU A 53 13.44 -5.09 -1.67
CA GLU A 53 14.40 -4.42 -2.54
C GLU A 53 13.96 -2.99 -2.89
N SER A 54 12.65 -2.72 -3.02
CA SER A 54 12.15 -1.34 -3.18
C SER A 54 12.42 -0.52 -1.93
N SER A 55 12.20 -1.10 -0.75
CA SER A 55 12.44 -0.43 0.53
C SER A 55 13.93 -0.17 0.78
N ALA A 56 14.79 -1.11 0.37
CA ALA A 56 16.24 -1.00 0.45
C ALA A 56 16.84 -0.08 -0.63
N GLY A 57 16.06 0.29 -1.66
CA GLY A 57 16.52 1.10 -2.78
C GLY A 57 17.38 0.36 -3.78
N THR A 58 17.26 -0.96 -3.84
CA THR A 58 18.08 -1.84 -4.69
C THR A 58 17.29 -2.56 -5.76
N LEU A 59 15.96 -2.40 -5.81
CA LEU A 59 15.12 -2.92 -6.90
C LEU A 59 15.40 -2.17 -8.21
N PRO A 60 15.87 -2.83 -9.27
CA PRO A 60 16.02 -2.18 -10.57
C PRO A 60 14.68 -1.69 -11.07
N VAL A 61 14.66 -0.46 -11.59
CA VAL A 61 13.47 0.13 -12.21
C VAL A 61 13.00 -0.69 -13.43
N GLU A 62 13.90 -1.48 -14.04
CA GLU A 62 13.61 -2.44 -15.10
C GLU A 62 12.65 -3.56 -14.66
N VAL A 63 12.52 -3.84 -13.36
CA VAL A 63 11.48 -4.75 -12.86
C VAL A 63 10.09 -4.16 -13.12
N VAL A 64 9.92 -2.86 -12.88
CA VAL A 64 8.66 -2.18 -13.19
C VAL A 64 8.44 -2.12 -14.71
N ASP A 65 9.48 -1.89 -15.51
CA ASP A 65 9.38 -1.99 -16.98
C ASP A 65 8.81 -3.35 -17.40
N ALA A 66 9.35 -4.44 -16.84
CA ALA A 66 8.91 -5.80 -17.15
C ALA A 66 7.48 -6.09 -16.67
N MET A 67 7.04 -5.52 -15.54
CA MET A 67 5.66 -5.64 -15.06
C MET A 67 4.69 -4.92 -15.99
N LEU A 68 4.99 -3.67 -16.38
CA LEU A 68 4.12 -2.88 -17.25
C LEU A 68 3.99 -3.50 -18.64
N HIS A 69 5.04 -4.13 -19.14
CA HIS A 69 5.08 -4.78 -20.45
C HIS A 69 4.82 -6.29 -20.41
N ASP A 70 4.34 -6.84 -19.29
CA ASP A 70 3.97 -8.26 -19.26
C ASP A 70 2.85 -8.51 -20.31
N PRO A 71 3.09 -9.39 -21.30
CA PRO A 71 2.10 -9.67 -22.36
C PRO A 71 0.81 -10.28 -21.79
N ASP A 72 0.88 -10.92 -20.63
CA ASP A 72 -0.26 -11.51 -19.92
C ASP A 72 -0.86 -10.55 -18.87
N GLY A 73 -0.27 -9.37 -18.68
CA GLY A 73 -0.79 -8.34 -17.79
C GLY A 73 -2.02 -7.65 -18.37
N ASP A 74 -3.10 -7.58 -17.60
CA ASP A 74 -4.29 -6.80 -17.96
C ASP A 74 -4.12 -5.32 -17.60
N ALA A 75 -5.09 -4.49 -18.00
CA ALA A 75 -5.04 -3.05 -17.73
C ALA A 75 -4.98 -2.74 -16.23
N GLU A 76 -5.73 -3.48 -15.40
CA GLU A 76 -5.74 -3.32 -13.94
C GLU A 76 -4.38 -3.64 -13.31
N PHE A 77 -3.74 -4.73 -13.76
CA PHE A 77 -2.40 -5.09 -13.33
C PHE A 77 -1.40 -3.97 -13.65
N ARG A 78 -1.45 -3.42 -14.87
CA ARG A 78 -0.53 -2.35 -15.31
C ARG A 78 -0.79 -1.02 -14.59
N SER A 79 -2.05 -0.63 -14.43
CA SER A 79 -2.39 0.70 -13.88
C SER A 79 -2.37 0.76 -12.36
N SER A 80 -2.67 -0.34 -11.67
CA SER A 80 -2.93 -0.32 -10.23
C SER A 80 -2.01 -1.25 -9.44
N VAL A 81 -1.70 -2.43 -9.97
CA VAL A 81 -0.85 -3.39 -9.26
C VAL A 81 0.63 -3.04 -9.40
N ALA A 82 1.07 -2.70 -10.61
CA ALA A 82 2.42 -2.22 -10.87
C ALA A 82 2.68 -0.81 -10.26
N ALA A 83 1.64 -0.09 -9.83
CA ALA A 83 1.78 1.14 -9.08
C ALA A 83 2.30 0.92 -7.65
N GLY A 84 2.02 -0.24 -7.03
CA GLY A 84 2.50 -0.55 -5.67
C GLY A 84 4.03 -0.49 -5.52
N PRO A 85 4.81 -1.13 -6.41
CA PRO A 85 6.26 -0.97 -6.46
C PRO A 85 6.70 0.49 -6.62
N LEU A 86 6.02 1.27 -7.49
CA LEU A 86 6.33 2.69 -7.69
C LEU A 86 6.09 3.54 -6.45
N GLU A 87 4.96 3.32 -5.76
CA GLU A 87 4.68 3.94 -4.46
C GLU A 87 5.82 3.69 -3.48
N ARG A 88 6.27 2.44 -3.38
CA ARG A 88 7.34 2.07 -2.45
C ARG A 88 8.67 2.72 -2.81
N LEU A 89 9.04 2.72 -4.08
CA LEU A 89 10.28 3.34 -4.56
C LEU A 89 10.29 4.86 -4.28
N LEU A 90 9.19 5.54 -4.58
CA LEU A 90 9.04 6.99 -4.37
C LEU A 90 8.92 7.35 -2.88
N HIS A 91 8.30 6.49 -2.07
CA HIS A 91 8.20 6.70 -0.63
C HIS A 91 9.55 6.46 0.08
N ALA A 92 10.25 5.38 -0.25
CA ALA A 92 11.47 4.99 0.46
C ALA A 92 12.72 5.73 -0.05
N GLN A 93 12.85 5.92 -1.36
CA GLN A 93 14.09 6.36 -2.02
C GLN A 93 13.85 7.33 -3.18
N PRO A 94 13.12 8.44 -2.98
CA PRO A 94 12.72 9.33 -4.08
C PRO A 94 13.91 9.90 -4.85
N ALA A 95 15.01 10.23 -4.18
CA ALA A 95 16.20 10.77 -4.82
C ALA A 95 16.90 9.78 -5.76
N ALA A 96 16.82 8.47 -5.48
CA ALA A 96 17.43 7.44 -6.30
C ALA A 96 16.60 7.11 -7.56
N TYR A 97 15.26 7.14 -7.44
CA TYR A 97 14.37 6.63 -8.48
C TYR A 97 13.68 7.71 -9.31
N ALA A 98 13.46 8.92 -8.78
CA ALA A 98 12.62 9.90 -9.44
C ALA A 98 13.09 10.27 -10.86
N GLY A 99 14.41 10.41 -11.07
CA GLY A 99 14.96 10.72 -12.39
C GLY A 99 14.71 9.60 -13.41
N ALA A 100 14.95 8.35 -13.02
CA ALA A 100 14.77 7.19 -13.89
C ALA A 100 13.30 6.92 -14.23
N ILE A 101 12.40 7.21 -13.30
CA ILE A 101 10.95 7.13 -13.50
C ILE A 101 10.51 8.23 -14.49
N LEU A 102 10.90 9.49 -14.26
CA LEU A 102 10.56 10.61 -15.17
C LEU A 102 11.03 10.37 -16.60
N GLU A 103 12.23 9.83 -16.78
CA GLU A 103 12.77 9.50 -18.10
C GLU A 103 11.86 8.51 -18.85
N ARG A 104 11.33 7.51 -18.15
CA ARG A 104 10.44 6.49 -18.74
C ARG A 104 9.05 7.04 -19.00
N THR A 105 8.49 7.83 -18.08
CA THR A 105 7.22 8.54 -18.27
C THR A 105 7.24 9.45 -19.51
N GLY A 106 8.39 10.04 -19.83
CA GLY A 106 8.55 10.85 -21.05
C GLY A 106 8.58 10.04 -22.36
N ARG A 107 8.71 8.71 -22.31
CA ARG A 107 8.90 7.84 -23.48
C ARG A 107 7.81 6.79 -23.64
N ASP A 108 7.14 6.41 -22.56
CA ASP A 108 6.21 5.29 -22.54
C ASP A 108 4.89 5.66 -21.85
N PRO A 109 3.75 5.59 -22.55
CA PRO A 109 2.45 5.88 -21.96
C PRO A 109 2.06 4.93 -20.82
N LEU A 110 2.55 3.69 -20.79
CA LEU A 110 2.23 2.75 -19.71
C LEU A 110 2.78 3.23 -18.35
N TRP A 111 3.93 3.92 -18.38
CA TRP A 111 4.49 4.56 -17.20
C TRP A 111 3.66 5.74 -16.72
N VAL A 112 3.05 6.50 -17.63
CA VAL A 112 2.12 7.59 -17.27
C VAL A 112 0.89 7.01 -16.59
N GLU A 113 0.31 5.95 -17.15
CA GLU A 113 -0.86 5.27 -16.59
C GLU A 113 -0.57 4.68 -15.21
N ALA A 114 0.57 4.02 -15.02
CA ALA A 114 0.98 3.47 -13.74
C ALA A 114 1.19 4.55 -12.67
N LEU A 115 1.81 5.69 -13.04
CA LEU A 115 1.97 6.82 -12.12
C LEU A 115 0.64 7.44 -11.70
N ALA A 116 -0.38 7.43 -12.58
CA ALA A 116 -1.72 7.90 -12.21
C ALA A 116 -2.37 7.00 -11.13
N GLY A 117 -1.93 5.74 -11.00
CA GLY A 117 -2.37 4.81 -9.97
C GLY A 117 -1.61 4.91 -8.64
N VAL A 118 -0.50 5.67 -8.58
CA VAL A 118 0.34 5.81 -7.38
C VAL A 118 -0.36 6.66 -6.32
N TRP A 119 -0.49 6.11 -5.11
CA TRP A 119 -0.99 6.80 -3.94
C TRP A 119 0.11 7.03 -2.90
N LEU A 120 0.52 8.29 -2.72
CA LEU A 120 1.46 8.69 -1.66
C LEU A 120 0.73 9.49 -0.58
N ASP A 121 1.15 9.33 0.66
CA ASP A 121 0.71 10.24 1.72
C ASP A 121 1.27 11.66 1.50
N ARG A 122 0.72 12.65 2.23
CA ARG A 122 1.08 14.06 2.06
C ARG A 122 2.55 14.34 2.34
N MET A 123 3.15 13.62 3.28
CA MET A 123 4.54 13.80 3.67
C MET A 123 5.49 13.27 2.59
N ALA A 124 5.24 12.07 2.08
CA ALA A 124 6.02 11.47 1.01
C ALA A 124 5.86 12.28 -0.30
N TRP A 125 4.63 12.63 -0.67
CA TRP A 125 4.36 13.46 -1.85
C TRP A 125 5.06 14.81 -1.75
N GLY A 126 5.05 15.45 -0.59
CA GLY A 126 5.69 16.76 -0.36
C GLY A 126 7.22 16.76 -0.46
N GLN A 127 7.87 15.59 -0.35
CA GLN A 127 9.32 15.44 -0.48
C GLN A 127 9.78 15.28 -1.94
N LEU A 128 8.85 15.05 -2.86
CA LEU A 128 9.16 14.88 -4.27
C LEU A 128 9.48 16.22 -4.95
N ALA A 129 10.42 16.17 -5.89
CA ALA A 129 10.70 17.28 -6.79
C ALA A 129 9.43 17.69 -7.56
N GLU A 130 9.30 18.97 -7.90
CA GLU A 130 8.11 19.51 -8.57
C GLU A 130 7.76 18.76 -9.85
N ASP A 131 8.75 18.45 -10.68
CA ASP A 131 8.52 17.74 -11.94
C ASP A 131 7.90 16.36 -11.71
N MET A 132 8.32 15.63 -10.66
CA MET A 132 7.69 14.34 -10.31
C MET A 132 6.26 14.53 -9.81
N ARG A 133 6.01 15.54 -8.97
CA ARG A 133 4.67 15.80 -8.42
C ARG A 133 3.62 16.09 -9.49
N ARG A 134 4.02 16.67 -10.64
CA ARG A 134 3.09 16.93 -11.76
C ARG A 134 2.52 15.66 -12.40
N HIS A 135 3.17 14.52 -12.23
CA HIS A 135 2.73 13.23 -12.78
C HIS A 135 1.94 12.38 -11.78
N LEU A 136 1.82 12.82 -10.53
CA LEU A 136 1.20 12.07 -9.45
C LEU A 136 -0.07 12.75 -8.95
N PRO A 137 -1.10 11.99 -8.54
CA PRO A 137 -2.24 12.54 -7.82
C PRO A 137 -1.79 13.31 -6.57
N GLU A 138 -2.29 14.53 -6.37
CA GLU A 138 -2.04 15.26 -5.13
C GLU A 138 -2.90 14.66 -3.99
N PRO A 139 -2.29 14.21 -2.87
CA PRO A 139 -3.04 13.71 -1.75
C PRO A 139 -3.85 14.83 -1.07
N PRO A 140 -5.03 14.51 -0.51
CA PRO A 140 -5.88 15.49 0.14
C PRO A 140 -5.13 16.20 1.28
N PRO A 141 -5.47 17.46 1.59
CA PRO A 141 -4.87 18.16 2.71
C PRO A 141 -5.14 17.40 4.01
N GLU A 142 -4.15 17.35 4.91
CA GLU A 142 -4.36 16.83 6.26
C GLU A 142 -5.43 17.68 6.95
N ILE A 143 -6.63 17.13 7.11
CA ILE A 143 -7.63 17.73 7.98
C ILE A 143 -7.08 17.54 9.38
N ALA A 144 -6.45 18.58 9.93
CA ALA A 144 -6.07 18.63 11.34
C ALA A 144 -7.31 18.19 12.12
N ALA A 145 -7.22 17.03 12.78
CA ALA A 145 -8.32 16.48 13.55
C ALA A 145 -8.78 17.58 14.49
N SER A 146 -9.92 18.21 14.16
CA SER A 146 -10.46 19.32 14.92
C SER A 146 -10.58 18.79 16.32
N LYS A 147 -9.75 19.32 17.24
CA LYS A 147 -9.75 18.93 18.65
C LYS A 147 -11.20 19.05 19.09
N LYS A 148 -11.92 17.93 19.17
CA LYS A 148 -13.22 17.90 19.82
C LYS A 148 -12.88 18.24 21.25
N ASP A 149 -13.06 19.52 21.59
CA ASP A 149 -13.11 19.97 22.96
C ASP A 149 -14.03 19.01 23.68
N LYS A 150 -13.41 18.12 24.47
CA LYS A 150 -14.12 17.28 25.43
C LYS A 150 -14.67 18.27 26.44
N ARG A 151 -15.84 18.85 26.14
CA ARG A 151 -16.65 19.59 27.09
C ARG A 151 -16.83 18.68 28.29
N SER A 152 -16.12 19.05 29.35
CA SER A 152 -16.25 18.58 30.72
C SER A 152 -17.70 18.25 31.03
N ARG A 153 -18.05 16.95 31.00
CA ARG A 153 -19.22 16.47 31.72
C ARG A 153 -18.82 16.39 33.19
N ARG A 154 -18.95 17.52 33.89
CA ARG A 154 -18.94 17.55 35.35
C ARG A 154 -19.96 16.51 35.87
N PRO A 155 -19.60 15.64 36.82
CA PRO A 155 -20.57 14.77 37.46
C PRO A 155 -21.43 15.63 38.40
N SER A 156 -22.72 15.77 38.06
CA SER A 156 -23.70 16.39 38.95
C SER A 156 -23.90 15.47 40.16
N LYS A 157 -23.59 16.02 41.33
CA LYS A 157 -23.55 15.34 42.63
C LYS A 157 -24.92 15.52 43.30
N ARG A 158 -25.59 14.40 43.59
CA ARG A 158 -26.57 14.12 44.66
C ARG A 158 -27.98 14.73 44.57
N GLN A 159 -28.99 13.86 44.76
CA GLN A 159 -29.82 13.79 45.99
C GLN A 159 -30.55 12.42 46.06
N HIS A 160 -30.25 11.62 47.10
CA HIS A 160 -31.17 10.63 47.72
C HIS A 160 -32.03 11.39 48.78
N PRO A 161 -33.08 10.86 49.47
CA PRO A 161 -33.48 9.45 49.69
C PRO A 161 -35.02 9.14 49.82
N HIS A 162 -35.32 7.85 50.06
CA HIS A 162 -36.48 7.24 50.76
C HIS A 162 -37.92 7.30 50.20
N GLY A 163 -38.55 6.12 50.12
CA GLY A 163 -40.01 6.00 50.10
C GLY A 163 -40.55 4.62 49.74
N HIS A 164 -40.84 3.82 50.77
CA HIS A 164 -41.83 2.73 50.83
C HIS A 164 -41.84 1.55 49.82
N GLN A 165 -41.57 0.35 50.37
CA GLN A 165 -42.16 -0.91 49.93
C GLN A 165 -43.69 -0.92 50.12
N PRO A 166 -44.45 -1.60 49.25
CA PRO A 166 -45.62 -2.36 49.65
C PRO A 166 -45.28 -3.86 49.72
N ARG A 167 -45.70 -4.46 50.84
CA ARG A 167 -45.66 -5.89 51.13
C ARG A 167 -46.57 -6.65 50.15
N LEU A 168 -46.08 -7.77 49.61
CA LEU A 168 -46.94 -8.81 49.06
C LEU A 168 -47.33 -9.79 50.19
N PRO A 169 -48.61 -10.20 50.31
CA PRO A 169 -49.03 -11.21 51.27
C PRO A 169 -48.56 -12.62 50.84
N PRO A 170 -48.40 -13.56 51.79
CA PRO A 170 -47.99 -14.93 51.49
C PRO A 170 -49.14 -15.72 50.84
N PRO A 171 -48.83 -16.74 50.02
CA PRO A 171 -49.84 -17.70 49.59
C PRO A 171 -50.22 -18.62 50.77
N HIS A 172 -51.52 -18.73 51.03
CA HIS A 172 -52.13 -19.86 51.72
C HIS A 172 -52.79 -20.75 50.66
N ASP A 173 -52.69 -22.07 50.84
CA ASP A 173 -53.46 -23.09 50.12
C ASP A 173 -54.97 -22.87 50.22
#